data_AF-A0A2K0U9V0-F1
#
_entry.id   AF-A0A2K0U9V0-F1
#
_cell.length_a   1.000
_cell.length_b   1.000
_cell.length_c   1.000
_cell.angle_alpha   90.00
_cell.angle_beta   90.00
_cell.angle_gamma   90.00
#
_symmetry.space_group_name_H-M   'P 1'
#
loop_
_entity.id
_entity.type
_entity.pdbx_description
1 polymer ?
#
loop_
_entity_poly.entity_id
_entity_poly.type
_entity_poly.pdbx_seq_one_letter_code
_entity_poly.pdbx_strand_id
1 'polypeptide(L)'
;MTTPRLFSTTSPSLARKLPTPAAPKAARRNRAAPKSENFIRIRTLRRNMFSPAPPPLRMARQRYLRHWTIHRAWMLFRRKQHEAIDKERSRMHAGMYNACEELRKTVGPGSRGEGYLYRVAMEKKGVYGLEGVPIEYARFQTDSPAKEPWNHDWKR
;
A
#
# COMPACT_ATOMS: atom_id res chain seq x y z
N MET A 1 37.64 -28.39 1.59
CA MET A 1 36.44 -28.98 2.22
C MET A 1 35.36 -27.91 2.29
N THR A 2 34.33 -28.02 1.45
CA THR A 2 33.27 -27.03 1.28
C THR A 2 32.13 -27.28 2.28
N THR A 3 31.99 -26.41 3.27
CA THR A 3 30.92 -26.50 4.28
C THR A 3 29.58 -26.19 3.61
N PRO A 4 28.60 -27.10 3.60
CA PRO A 4 27.27 -26.80 3.07
C PRO A 4 26.59 -25.78 3.97
N ARG A 5 26.19 -24.63 3.42
CA ARG A 5 25.38 -23.64 4.12
C ARG A 5 24.04 -24.28 4.48
N LEU A 6 23.84 -24.54 5.78
CA LEU A 6 22.56 -24.99 6.31
C LEU A 6 21.51 -23.91 5.99
N PHE A 7 20.40 -24.35 5.38
CA PHE A 7 19.26 -23.48 5.12
C PHE A 7 18.85 -22.79 6.43
N SER A 8 18.71 -21.47 6.40
CA SER A 8 18.22 -20.70 7.53
C SER A 8 16.79 -21.16 7.83
N THR A 9 16.66 -22.07 8.80
CA THR A 9 15.38 -22.39 9.41
C THR A 9 15.09 -21.22 10.34
N THR A 10 14.32 -20.25 9.87
CA THR A 10 13.70 -19.30 10.79
C THR A 10 12.94 -20.13 11.81
N SER A 11 13.38 -20.12 13.07
CA SER A 11 12.65 -20.78 14.15
C SER A 11 11.20 -20.30 14.07
N PRO A 12 10.21 -21.22 14.00
CA PRO A 12 8.83 -20.81 13.98
C PRO A 12 8.61 -19.93 15.20
N SER A 13 8.29 -18.65 14.97
CA SER A 13 7.85 -17.76 16.05
C SER A 13 6.70 -18.49 16.73
N LEU A 14 6.93 -18.93 17.97
CA LEU A 14 5.91 -19.56 18.78
C LEU A 14 4.76 -18.56 18.85
N ALA A 15 3.65 -18.88 18.19
CA ALA A 15 2.42 -18.14 18.38
C ALA A 15 2.22 -17.99 19.89
N ARG A 16 2.05 -16.75 20.35
CA ARG A 16 1.86 -16.41 21.76
C ARG A 16 0.74 -17.29 22.30
N LYS A 17 1.08 -18.35 23.04
CA LYS A 17 0.09 -19.15 23.76
C LYS A 17 -0.52 -18.20 24.78
N LEU A 18 -1.81 -17.91 24.63
CA LEU A 18 -2.58 -17.20 25.65
C LEU A 18 -2.38 -17.95 26.98
N PRO A 19 -2.12 -17.26 28.10
CA PRO A 19 -1.98 -17.91 29.40
C PRO A 19 -3.22 -18.77 29.66
N THR A 20 -2.99 -20.03 30.01
CA THR A 20 -4.06 -20.97 30.35
C THR A 20 -4.77 -20.40 31.58
N PRO A 21 -6.05 -20.01 31.50
CA PRO A 21 -6.75 -19.51 32.68
C PRO A 21 -6.79 -20.63 33.72
N ALA A 22 -6.39 -20.32 34.96
CA ALA A 22 -6.57 -21.22 36.09
C ALA A 22 -8.03 -21.72 36.11
N ALA A 23 -8.21 -23.01 36.37
CA ALA A 23 -9.52 -23.65 36.37
C ALA A 23 -10.52 -22.81 37.18
N PRO A 24 -11.66 -22.37 36.59
CA PRO A 24 -12.61 -21.55 37.33
C PRO A 24 -13.21 -22.41 38.44
N LYS A 25 -13.06 -21.95 39.70
CA LYS A 25 -13.88 -22.45 40.81
C LYS A 25 -15.35 -22.29 40.39
N ALA A 26 -16.14 -23.35 40.54
CA ALA A 26 -17.53 -23.39 40.11
C ALA A 26 -18.35 -22.27 40.77
N ALA A 27 -18.52 -21.15 40.06
CA ALA A 27 -19.42 -20.09 40.47
C ALA A 27 -20.86 -20.60 40.34
N ARG A 28 -21.60 -20.57 41.45
CA ARG A 28 -23.02 -20.92 41.52
C ARG A 28 -23.79 -20.22 40.41
N ARG A 29 -24.55 -21.00 39.64
CA ARG A 29 -25.32 -20.58 38.47
C ARG A 29 -26.48 -19.67 38.87
N ASN A 30 -26.20 -18.40 39.09
CA ASN A 30 -27.22 -17.36 39.24
C ASN A 30 -27.76 -16.99 37.85
N ARG A 31 -29.09 -17.05 37.75
CA ARG A 31 -30.01 -16.77 36.63
C ARG A 31 -29.36 -16.08 35.42
N ALA A 32 -29.41 -16.76 34.26
CA ALA A 32 -28.95 -16.20 32.99
C ALA A 32 -29.68 -14.88 32.70
N ALA A 33 -28.92 -13.80 32.48
CA ALA A 33 -29.48 -12.52 32.07
C ALA A 33 -30.35 -12.70 30.81
N PRO A 34 -31.49 -11.98 30.69
CA PRO A 34 -32.34 -12.08 29.51
C PRO A 34 -31.50 -11.76 28.27
N LYS A 35 -31.50 -12.69 27.31
CA LYS A 35 -30.81 -12.50 26.04
C LYS A 35 -31.49 -11.32 25.34
N SER A 36 -30.70 -10.32 24.97
CA SER A 36 -31.20 -9.24 24.13
C SER A 36 -31.69 -9.80 22.79
N GLU A 37 -32.60 -9.10 22.14
CA GLU A 37 -33.16 -9.45 20.83
C GLU A 37 -32.06 -9.76 19.78
N ASN A 38 -30.93 -9.05 19.85
CA ASN A 38 -29.79 -9.19 18.95
C ASN A 38 -28.74 -10.23 19.40
N PHE A 39 -28.97 -10.98 20.48
CA PHE A 39 -27.98 -11.90 21.05
C PHE A 39 -27.41 -12.91 20.04
N ILE A 40 -28.27 -13.47 19.18
CA ILE A 40 -27.83 -14.44 18.16
C ILE A 40 -26.97 -13.78 17.08
N ARG A 41 -27.34 -12.56 16.64
CA ARG A 41 -26.55 -11.78 15.67
C ARG A 41 -25.17 -11.44 16.23
N ILE A 42 -25.12 -10.91 17.45
CA ILE A 42 -23.87 -10.58 18.15
C ILE A 42 -23.01 -11.83 18.36
N ARG A 43 -23.64 -12.97 18.72
CA ARG A 43 -22.92 -14.25 18.87
C ARG A 43 -22.31 -14.73 17.56
N THR A 44 -23.03 -14.63 16.45
CA THR A 44 -22.54 -15.02 15.11
C THR A 44 -21.42 -14.09 14.66
N LEU A 45 -21.58 -12.77 14.82
CA LEU A 45 -20.52 -11.79 14.53
C LEU A 45 -19.26 -12.09 15.36
N ARG A 46 -19.42 -12.28 16.67
CA ARG A 46 -18.30 -12.61 17.56
C ARG A 46 -17.64 -13.93 17.18
N ARG A 47 -18.41 -14.94 16.80
CA ARG A 47 -17.87 -16.22 16.34
C ARG A 47 -17.09 -16.10 15.03
N ASN A 48 -17.60 -15.31 14.07
CA ASN A 48 -16.96 -15.13 12.77
C ASN A 48 -15.71 -14.24 12.86
N MET A 49 -15.75 -13.19 13.67
CA MET A 49 -14.62 -12.27 13.88
C MET A 49 -13.46 -12.93 14.62
N PHE A 50 -13.75 -13.81 15.59
CA PHE A 50 -12.73 -14.42 16.45
C PHE A 50 -12.59 -15.93 16.21
N SER A 51 -12.87 -16.38 14.99
CA SER A 51 -12.58 -17.78 14.62
C SER A 51 -11.06 -17.99 14.59
N PRO A 52 -10.54 -19.10 15.15
CA PRO A 52 -9.12 -19.36 15.15
C PRO A 52 -8.61 -19.52 13.71
N ALA A 53 -7.44 -18.94 13.44
CA ALA A 53 -6.80 -19.10 12.14
C ALA A 53 -6.52 -20.59 11.85
N PRO A 54 -6.58 -21.00 10.57
CA PRO A 54 -6.18 -22.35 10.18
C PRO A 54 -4.72 -22.63 10.59
N PRO A 55 -4.34 -23.90 10.80
CA PRO A 55 -2.98 -24.25 11.19
C PRO A 55 -1.96 -23.79 10.13
N PRO A 56 -0.71 -23.53 10.53
CA PRO A 56 0.32 -23.09 9.60
C PRO A 56 0.60 -24.15 8.53
N LEU A 57 0.88 -23.67 7.31
CA LEU A 57 1.11 -24.52 6.16
C LEU A 57 2.38 -25.35 6.31
N ARG A 58 2.25 -26.68 6.19
CA ARG A 58 3.39 -27.61 6.16
C ARG A 58 3.68 -28.00 4.71
N MET A 59 4.92 -27.80 4.27
CA MET A 59 5.36 -28.12 2.92
C MET A 59 6.47 -29.18 2.94
N ALA A 60 6.39 -30.15 2.03
CA ALA A 60 7.51 -31.04 1.74
C ALA A 60 8.67 -30.26 1.09
N ARG A 61 9.91 -30.79 1.19
CA ARG A 61 11.14 -30.12 0.76
C ARG A 61 11.07 -29.54 -0.66
N GLN A 62 10.65 -30.32 -1.65
CA GLN A 62 10.56 -29.84 -3.05
C GLN A 62 9.49 -28.76 -3.25
N ARG A 63 8.40 -28.79 -2.48
CA ARG A 63 7.38 -27.72 -2.51
C ARG A 63 7.91 -26.44 -1.87
N TYR A 64 8.60 -26.57 -0.74
CA TYR A 64 9.23 -25.45 -0.05
C TYR A 64 10.28 -24.76 -0.93
N LEU A 65 11.16 -25.52 -1.59
CA LEU A 65 12.18 -24.96 -2.49
C LEU A 65 11.55 -24.24 -3.69
N ARG A 66 10.51 -24.81 -4.32
CA ARG A 66 9.77 -24.13 -5.38
C ARG A 66 9.17 -22.81 -4.90
N HIS A 67 8.51 -22.82 -3.74
CA HIS A 67 7.95 -21.62 -3.15
C HIS A 67 9.02 -20.56 -2.84
N TRP A 68 10.16 -20.97 -2.27
CA TRP A 68 11.28 -20.08 -1.98
C TRP A 68 11.82 -19.41 -3.24
N THR A 69 12.01 -20.17 -4.32
CA THR A 69 12.50 -19.63 -5.59
C THR A 69 11.53 -18.61 -6.18
N ILE A 70 10.22 -18.91 -6.20
CA ILE A 70 9.18 -17.99 -6.68
C ILE A 70 9.17 -16.71 -5.83
N HIS A 71 9.23 -16.85 -4.50
CA HIS A 71 9.25 -15.71 -3.58
C HIS A 71 10.47 -14.82 -3.83
N ARG A 72 11.67 -15.40 -3.98
CA ARG A 72 12.89 -14.65 -4.28
C ARG A 72 12.85 -13.97 -5.64
N ALA A 73 12.37 -14.66 -6.67
CA ALA A 73 12.18 -14.07 -7.99
C ALA A 73 11.21 -12.88 -7.94
N TRP A 74 10.11 -13.00 -7.20
CA TRP A 74 9.16 -11.91 -6.97
C TRP A 74 9.78 -10.71 -6.24
N MET A 75 10.55 -10.95 -5.18
CA MET A 75 11.25 -9.87 -4.47
C MET A 75 12.25 -9.14 -5.39
N LEU A 76 13.00 -9.87 -6.22
CA LEU A 76 13.92 -9.28 -7.19
C LEU A 76 13.17 -8.49 -8.26
N PHE A 77 12.06 -9.01 -8.77
CA PHE A 77 11.20 -8.31 -9.72
C PHE A 77 10.68 -7.00 -9.13
N ARG A 78 10.14 -7.03 -7.92
CA ARG A 78 9.67 -5.82 -7.22
C ARG A 78 10.79 -4.81 -7.02
N ARG A 79 11.99 -5.25 -6.63
CA ARG A 79 13.14 -4.35 -6.47
C ARG A 79 13.46 -3.64 -7.79
N LYS A 80 13.53 -4.38 -8.91
CA LYS A 80 13.75 -3.81 -10.24
C LYS A 80 12.65 -2.81 -10.64
N GLN A 81 11.38 -3.09 -10.32
CA GLN A 81 10.28 -2.16 -10.58
C GLN A 81 10.42 -0.86 -9.78
N HIS A 82 10.74 -0.96 -8.48
CA HIS A 82 11.00 0.22 -7.65
C HIS A 82 12.20 1.03 -8.18
N GLU A 83 13.32 0.38 -8.47
CA GLU A 83 14.50 1.03 -9.06
C GLU A 83 14.18 1.75 -10.37
N ALA A 84 13.35 1.15 -11.24
CA ALA A 84 12.92 1.77 -12.49
C ALA A 84 12.05 3.02 -12.26
N ILE A 85 11.08 2.94 -11.36
CA ILE A 85 10.21 4.07 -10.99
C ILE A 85 11.04 5.20 -10.37
N ASP A 86 11.98 4.86 -9.48
CA ASP A 86 12.82 5.85 -8.81
C ASP A 86 13.77 6.53 -9.81
N LYS A 87 14.37 5.77 -10.72
CA LYS A 87 15.20 6.33 -11.81
C LYS A 87 14.40 7.27 -12.70
N GLU A 88 13.18 6.89 -13.06
CA GLU A 88 12.31 7.73 -13.89
C GLU A 88 11.89 9.01 -13.15
N ARG A 89 11.58 8.91 -11.84
CA ARG A 89 11.31 10.08 -10.99
C ARG A 89 12.52 11.02 -10.93
N SER A 90 13.73 10.47 -10.74
CA SER A 90 14.97 11.26 -10.76
C SER A 90 15.21 11.93 -12.11
N ARG A 91 14.91 11.24 -13.23
CA ARG A 91 15.01 11.80 -14.59
C ARG A 91 14.06 12.98 -14.77
N MET A 92 12.78 12.81 -14.40
CA MET A 92 11.79 13.89 -14.47
C MET A 92 12.18 15.07 -13.61
N HIS A 93 12.63 14.82 -12.37
CA HIS A 93 13.08 15.85 -11.45
C HIS A 93 14.30 16.63 -12.00
N ALA A 94 15.29 15.94 -12.57
CA ALA A 94 16.44 16.58 -13.20
C ALA A 94 16.03 17.45 -14.40
N GLY A 95 15.09 16.98 -15.22
CA GLY A 95 14.52 17.78 -16.31
C GLY A 95 13.80 19.04 -15.83
N MET A 96 12.97 18.91 -14.80
CA MET A 96 12.29 20.04 -14.15
C MET A 96 13.27 21.03 -13.55
N TYR A 97 14.33 20.54 -12.88
CA TYR A 97 15.38 21.37 -12.29
C TYR A 97 16.10 22.19 -13.36
N ASN A 98 16.59 21.54 -14.42
CA ASN A 98 17.29 22.22 -15.51
C ASN A 98 16.41 23.28 -16.17
N ALA A 99 15.12 22.98 -16.42
CA ALA A 99 14.18 23.94 -16.99
C ALA A 99 13.96 25.15 -16.07
N CYS A 100 13.87 24.93 -14.74
CA CYS A 100 13.72 26.01 -13.77
C CYS A 100 14.98 26.87 -13.64
N GLU A 101 16.17 26.26 -13.70
CA GLU A 101 17.45 26.99 -13.68
C GLU A 101 17.61 27.87 -14.93
N GLU A 102 17.21 27.39 -16.10
CA GLU A 102 17.18 28.21 -17.31
C GLU A 102 16.15 29.34 -17.17
N LEU A 103 14.94 29.05 -16.69
CA LEU A 103 13.90 30.06 -16.46
C LEU A 103 14.35 31.15 -15.47
N ARG A 104 15.21 30.82 -14.51
CA ARG A 104 15.75 31.76 -13.54
C ARG A 104 16.67 32.80 -14.17
N LYS A 105 17.44 32.40 -15.18
CA LYS A 105 18.36 33.28 -15.94
C LYS A 105 17.68 34.02 -17.08
N THR A 106 16.49 33.57 -17.49
CA THR A 106 15.76 34.20 -18.59
C THR A 106 15.27 35.60 -18.23
N VAL A 107 15.39 36.52 -19.19
CA VAL A 107 14.81 37.87 -19.15
C VAL A 107 13.57 37.90 -20.03
N GLY A 108 12.49 38.52 -19.56
CA GLY A 108 11.24 38.70 -20.32
C GLY A 108 10.04 37.90 -19.80
N PRO A 109 8.89 37.94 -20.50
CA PRO A 109 8.62 38.63 -21.77
C PRO A 109 8.39 40.15 -21.59
N GLY A 110 8.82 40.95 -22.58
CA GLY A 110 8.66 42.42 -22.56
C GLY A 110 9.60 43.13 -21.59
N SER A 111 9.08 44.09 -20.81
CA SER A 111 9.85 44.88 -19.83
C SER A 111 10.06 44.18 -18.47
N ARG A 112 9.73 42.88 -18.37
CA ARG A 112 9.89 42.11 -17.13
C ARG A 112 11.36 41.77 -16.91
N GLY A 113 11.86 42.06 -15.71
CA GLY A 113 13.24 41.76 -15.31
C GLY A 113 13.54 40.26 -15.23
N GLU A 114 14.83 39.94 -15.12
CA GLU A 114 15.36 38.58 -15.02
C GLU A 114 14.66 37.76 -13.91
N GLY A 115 14.39 36.49 -14.20
CA GLY A 115 13.82 35.54 -13.26
C GLY A 115 12.38 35.85 -12.82
N TYR A 116 11.67 36.78 -13.50
CA TYR A 116 10.26 37.04 -13.23
C TYR A 116 9.40 35.78 -13.39
N LEU A 117 9.53 35.08 -14.52
CA LEU A 117 8.77 33.85 -14.78
C LEU A 117 9.09 32.74 -13.75
N TYR A 118 10.35 32.62 -13.33
CA TYR A 118 10.74 31.67 -12.30
C TYR A 118 10.02 31.95 -10.96
N ARG A 119 9.98 33.20 -10.52
CA ARG A 119 9.26 33.59 -9.29
C ARG A 119 7.77 33.26 -9.37
N VAL A 120 7.14 33.54 -10.52
CA VAL A 120 5.71 33.22 -10.75
C VAL A 120 5.47 31.70 -10.75
N ALA A 121 6.32 30.92 -11.44
CA ALA A 121 6.19 29.47 -11.51
C ALA A 121 6.39 28.77 -10.15
N MET A 122 7.14 29.38 -9.24
CA MET A 122 7.37 28.83 -7.89
C MET A 122 6.21 29.09 -6.92
N GLU A 123 5.25 29.95 -7.27
CA GLU A 123 4.06 30.18 -6.44
C GLU A 123 3.25 28.88 -6.28
N LYS A 124 2.83 28.56 -5.06
CA LYS A 124 2.03 27.36 -4.73
C LYS A 124 0.54 27.68 -4.54
N LYS A 125 0.04 28.71 -5.24
CA LYS A 125 -1.37 29.12 -5.18
C LYS A 125 -2.26 27.98 -5.68
N GLY A 126 -3.29 27.64 -4.90
CA GLY A 126 -4.25 26.58 -5.25
C GLY A 126 -3.75 25.13 -5.11
N VAL A 127 -2.45 24.89 -4.91
CA VAL A 127 -1.86 23.53 -4.88
C VAL A 127 -2.31 22.74 -3.64
N TYR A 128 -2.37 23.39 -2.47
CA TYR A 128 -2.73 22.75 -1.19
C TYR A 128 -4.21 22.92 -0.83
N GLY A 129 -5.03 23.41 -1.76
CA GLY A 129 -6.48 23.60 -1.54
C GLY A 129 -7.29 22.33 -1.85
N LEU A 130 -8.61 22.43 -1.63
CA LEU A 130 -9.57 21.37 -2.00
C LEU A 130 -9.58 21.10 -3.52
N GLU A 131 -9.37 22.15 -4.32
CA GLU A 131 -9.40 22.13 -5.79
C GLU A 131 -8.01 21.96 -6.42
N GLY A 132 -7.03 21.41 -5.70
CA GLY A 132 -5.64 21.29 -6.19
C GLY A 132 -5.47 20.27 -7.32
N VAL A 133 -6.25 19.20 -7.32
CA VAL A 133 -6.29 18.19 -8.38
C VAL A 133 -7.75 17.96 -8.80
N PRO A 134 -8.11 18.17 -10.07
CA PRO A 134 -9.47 17.94 -10.55
C PRO A 134 -9.93 16.50 -10.31
N ILE A 135 -11.13 16.33 -9.74
CA ILE A 135 -11.66 15.00 -9.37
C ILE A 135 -11.89 14.11 -10.59
N GLU A 136 -12.14 14.68 -11.77
CA GLU A 136 -12.27 13.92 -13.01
C GLU A 136 -10.96 13.27 -13.44
N TYR A 137 -9.81 13.88 -13.11
CA TYR A 137 -8.49 13.34 -13.41
C TYR A 137 -8.00 12.33 -12.36
N ALA A 138 -8.43 12.46 -11.10
CA ALA A 138 -8.05 11.55 -10.01
C ALA A 138 -8.69 10.15 -10.09
N ARG A 139 -9.28 9.77 -11.24
CA ARG A 139 -9.93 8.48 -11.46
C ARG A 139 -8.89 7.35 -11.51
N PHE A 140 -9.17 6.26 -10.79
CA PHE A 140 -8.32 5.06 -10.80
C PHE A 140 -8.46 4.28 -12.10
N GLN A 141 -7.40 3.57 -12.47
CA GLN A 141 -7.42 2.63 -13.58
C GLN A 141 -8.32 1.43 -13.24
N THR A 142 -9.19 1.05 -14.18
CA THR A 142 -10.07 -0.12 -14.09
C THR A 142 -9.50 -1.30 -14.87
N ASP A 143 -9.89 -2.53 -14.50
CA ASP A 143 -9.43 -3.75 -15.18
C ASP A 143 -9.90 -3.84 -16.63
N SER A 144 -11.14 -3.40 -16.92
CA SER A 144 -11.71 -3.28 -18.25
C SER A 144 -12.19 -1.84 -18.50
N PRO A 145 -12.17 -1.35 -19.75
CA PRO A 145 -12.71 -0.03 -20.07
C PRO A 145 -14.21 0.02 -19.85
N ALA A 146 -14.75 1.23 -19.68
CA ALA A 146 -16.18 1.47 -19.69
C ALA A 146 -16.77 1.27 -21.09
N LYS A 147 -18.12 1.20 -21.19
CA LYS A 147 -18.83 1.13 -22.48
C LYS A 147 -18.44 2.28 -23.40
N GLU A 148 -18.27 3.46 -22.82
CA GLU A 148 -17.70 4.64 -23.47
C GLU A 148 -16.39 4.98 -22.75
N PRO A 149 -15.21 4.69 -23.34
CA PRO A 149 -13.94 4.86 -22.65
C PRO A 149 -13.50 6.33 -22.56
N TRP A 150 -13.96 7.17 -23.49
CA TRP A 150 -13.60 8.58 -23.56
C TRP A 150 -14.77 9.38 -24.14
N ASN A 151 -15.12 10.48 -23.48
CA ASN A 151 -16.16 11.39 -23.95
C ASN A 151 -15.57 12.39 -24.95
N HIS A 152 -15.85 12.19 -26.24
CA HIS A 152 -15.41 13.08 -27.32
C HIS A 152 -16.27 14.34 -27.45
N ASP A 153 -17.46 14.36 -26.87
CA ASP A 153 -18.44 15.45 -26.95
C ASP A 153 -18.29 16.47 -25.81
N TRP A 154 -17.22 16.40 -25.02
CA TRP A 154 -16.96 17.33 -23.94
C TRP A 154 -16.92 18.79 -24.44
N LYS A 155 -17.68 19.67 -23.78
CA LYS A 155 -17.74 21.12 -24.07
C LYS A 155 -17.35 21.90 -22.81
N ARG A 156 -16.66 23.03 -23.03
CA ARG A 156 -16.16 23.93 -21.98
C ARG A 156 -17.27 24.80 -21.39
#